data_AF-A0A0G4G692-F1
#
_entry.id   AF-A0A0G4G692-F1
#
_cell.length_a   1.000
_cell.length_b   1.000
_cell.length_c   1.000
_cell.angle_alpha   90.00
_cell.angle_beta   90.00
_cell.angle_gamma   90.00
#
_symmetry.space_group_name_H-M   'P 1'
#
loop_
_entity.id
_entity.type
_entity.pdbx_description
1 polymer ?
#
loop_
_entity_poly.entity_id
_entity_poly.type
_entity_poly.pdbx_seq_one_letter_code
_entity_poly.pdbx_strand_id
1 'polypeptide(L)'
;MVYAVQTQEGIKGSNRVHFGLIAQDVATLLPEVVSKEPRTGTLRIRYMDLISILLESAKRLNRRLRVMERQVSSLHSPVTAQYANTTTTPRPPDGPIDTALSVVSREQQYI
;
A
#
# COMPACT_ATOMS: atom_id res chain seq x y z
N MET A 1 -9.56 6.99 13.89
CA MET A 1 -10.29 5.71 14.09
C MET A 1 -9.44 4.89 15.06
N VAL A 2 -9.84 4.82 16.32
CA VAL A 2 -9.08 4.19 17.41
C VAL A 2 -9.63 2.79 17.60
N TYR A 3 -8.80 1.75 17.45
CA TYR A 3 -9.21 0.38 17.72
C TYR A 3 -9.14 0.14 19.24
N ALA A 4 -10.28 -0.15 19.86
CA ALA A 4 -10.33 -0.53 21.27
C ALA A 4 -9.84 -1.98 21.42
N VAL A 5 -8.71 -2.17 22.11
CA VAL A 5 -8.28 -3.50 22.58
C VAL A 5 -9.09 -3.81 23.83
N GLN A 6 -10.04 -4.74 23.74
CA GLN A 6 -10.88 -5.13 24.86
C GLN A 6 -10.16 -6.23 25.66
N THR A 7 -9.54 -5.86 26.78
CA THR A 7 -8.99 -6.79 27.76
C THR A 7 -10.13 -7.51 28.47
N GLN A 8 -10.28 -8.81 28.25
CA GLN A 8 -11.15 -9.63 29.09
C GLN A 8 -10.43 -9.90 30.41
N GLU A 9 -11.03 -9.46 31.52
CA GLU A 9 -10.58 -9.87 32.86
C GLU A 9 -10.71 -11.39 32.98
N GLY A 10 -9.57 -12.06 33.04
CA GLY A 10 -9.48 -13.50 33.08
C GLY A 10 -10.17 -14.09 34.32
N ILE A 11 -10.53 -15.36 34.18
CA ILE A 11 -10.89 -16.27 35.27
C ILE A 11 -9.99 -16.00 36.48
N LYS A 12 -10.60 -15.65 37.63
CA LYS A 12 -9.92 -15.36 38.91
C LYS A 12 -8.85 -16.43 39.17
N GLY A 13 -7.58 -16.07 39.02
CA GLY A 13 -6.43 -16.95 39.27
C GLY A 13 -5.30 -16.90 38.23
N SER A 14 -5.48 -16.23 37.09
CA SER A 14 -4.46 -16.13 36.04
C SER A 14 -4.26 -14.67 35.61
N ASN A 15 -3.14 -14.05 35.99
CA ASN A 15 -2.72 -12.72 35.51
C ASN A 15 -2.22 -12.75 34.04
N ARG A 16 -2.81 -13.61 33.21
CA ARG A 16 -2.44 -13.74 31.80
C ARG A 16 -3.41 -12.95 30.95
N VAL A 17 -2.86 -12.07 30.13
CA VAL A 17 -3.62 -11.35 29.11
C VAL A 17 -4.01 -12.33 28.01
N HIS A 18 -5.30 -12.44 27.73
CA HIS A 18 -5.83 -13.24 26.63
C HIS A 18 -6.11 -12.33 25.44
N PHE A 19 -5.60 -12.71 24.27
CA PHE A 19 -5.91 -12.08 23.00
C PHE A 19 -6.94 -12.94 22.26
N GLY A 20 -7.96 -12.30 21.71
CA GLY A 20 -9.03 -13.00 21.01
C GLY A 20 -9.99 -12.04 20.33
N LEU A 21 -10.99 -12.62 19.67
CA LEU A 21 -12.08 -11.89 19.02
C LEU A 21 -13.39 -12.14 19.77
N ILE A 22 -14.30 -11.17 19.67
CA ILE A 22 -15.65 -11.28 20.23
C ILE A 22 -16.53 -12.04 19.23
N ALA A 23 -17.11 -13.16 19.65
CA ALA A 23 -17.87 -14.04 18.77
C ALA A 23 -19.11 -13.35 18.15
N GLN A 24 -19.70 -12.39 18.87
CA GLN A 24 -20.81 -11.57 18.41
C GLN A 24 -20.40 -10.71 17.21
N ASP A 25 -19.26 -10.02 17.31
CA ASP A 25 -18.74 -9.17 16.23
C ASP A 25 -18.39 -10.02 15.01
N VAL A 26 -17.72 -11.16 15.23
CA VAL A 26 -17.38 -12.08 14.13
C VAL A 26 -18.64 -12.63 13.47
N ALA A 27 -19.71 -12.93 14.22
CA ALA A 27 -20.95 -13.43 13.65
C ALA A 27 -21.65 -12.42 12.71
N THR A 28 -21.42 -11.12 12.88
CA THR A 28 -21.99 -10.10 11.98
C THR A 28 -21.32 -10.07 10.60
N LEU A 29 -20.04 -10.45 10.53
CA LEU A 29 -19.24 -10.37 9.31
C LEU A 29 -18.99 -11.74 8.64
N LEU A 30 -18.76 -12.77 9.47
CA LEU A 30 -18.40 -14.13 9.06
C LEU A 30 -19.18 -15.15 9.91
N PRO A 31 -20.51 -15.26 9.75
CA PRO A 31 -21.34 -16.21 10.51
C PRO A 31 -20.88 -17.67 10.32
N GLU A 32 -20.30 -18.00 9.17
CA GLU A 32 -19.77 -19.31 8.81
C GLU A 32 -18.51 -19.73 9.57
N VAL A 33 -17.95 -18.89 10.43
CA VAL A 33 -16.88 -19.30 11.37
C VAL A 33 -17.34 -19.29 12.82
N VAL A 34 -18.63 -19.05 13.08
CA VAL A 34 -19.21 -19.03 14.43
C VAL A 34 -20.16 -20.22 14.61
N SER A 35 -20.03 -20.92 15.72
CA SER A 35 -20.95 -21.99 16.16
C SER A 35 -21.71 -21.54 17.38
N LYS A 36 -22.96 -21.96 17.47
CA LYS A 36 -23.79 -21.79 18.67
C LYS A 36 -23.89 -23.13 19.39
N GLU A 37 -23.51 -23.16 20.67
CA GLU A 37 -23.68 -24.32 21.54
C GLU A 37 -25.20 -24.58 21.73
N PRO A 38 -25.74 -25.75 21.37
CA PRO A 38 -27.19 -25.98 21.39
C PRO A 38 -27.80 -25.89 22.79
N ARG A 39 -27.04 -26.24 23.84
CA ARG A 39 -27.56 -26.34 25.21
C ARG A 39 -27.56 -25.00 25.94
N THR A 40 -26.53 -24.19 25.74
CA THR A 40 -26.34 -22.91 26.46
C THR A 40 -26.63 -21.69 25.59
N GLY A 41 -26.70 -21.87 24.27
CA GLY A 41 -26.79 -20.77 23.31
C GLY A 41 -25.49 -19.96 23.17
N THR A 42 -24.40 -20.38 23.80
CA THR A 42 -23.11 -19.67 23.77
C THR A 42 -22.53 -19.66 22.36
N LEU A 43 -22.09 -18.48 21.91
CA LEU A 43 -21.39 -18.34 20.64
C LEU A 43 -19.90 -18.64 20.83
N ARG A 44 -19.34 -19.42 19.90
CA ARG A 44 -17.93 -19.80 19.88
C ARG A 44 -17.38 -19.64 18.48
N ILE A 45 -16.18 -19.09 18.39
CA ILE A 45 -15.44 -18.96 17.13
C ILE A 45 -14.74 -20.27 16.82
N ARG A 46 -14.90 -20.76 15.58
CA ARG A 46 -14.10 -21.84 15.00
C ARG A 46 -12.81 -21.25 14.44
N TYR A 47 -11.82 -21.11 15.31
CA TYR A 47 -10.54 -20.48 14.96
C TYR A 47 -9.82 -21.19 13.80
N MET A 48 -9.96 -22.51 13.65
CA MET A 48 -9.36 -23.25 12.54
C MET A 48 -9.90 -22.80 11.18
N ASP A 49 -11.20 -22.51 11.10
CA ASP A 49 -11.82 -22.02 9.87
C ASP A 49 -11.41 -20.57 9.60
N LEU A 50 -11.34 -19.75 10.66
CA LEU A 50 -10.96 -18.34 10.57
C LEU A 50 -9.51 -18.13 10.11
N ILE A 51 -8.56 -18.98 10.55
CA ILE A 51 -7.14 -18.87 10.19
C ILE A 51 -6.94 -18.87 8.67
N SER A 52 -7.66 -19.73 7.95
CA SER A 52 -7.54 -19.84 6.50
C SER A 52 -7.99 -18.56 5.79
N ILE A 53 -9.09 -17.97 6.26
CA ILE A 53 -9.63 -16.70 5.74
C ILE A 53 -8.64 -15.55 5.99
N LEU A 54 -8.09 -15.48 7.21
CA LEU A 54 -7.10 -14.46 7.58
C LEU A 54 -5.82 -14.57 6.73
N LEU A 55 -5.34 -15.79 6.51
CA LEU A 55 -4.15 -16.04 5.70
C LEU A 55 -4.35 -15.57 4.26
N GLU A 56 -5.47 -15.93 3.64
CA GLU A 56 -5.78 -15.51 2.27
C GLU A 56 -5.97 -13.99 2.17
N SER A 57 -6.63 -13.40 3.15
CA SER A 57 -6.81 -11.94 3.23
C SER A 57 -5.47 -11.21 3.31
N ALA A 58 -4.54 -11.69 4.14
CA ALA A 58 -3.19 -11.13 4.25
C ALA A 58 -2.40 -11.26 2.95
N LYS A 59 -2.46 -12.43 2.28
CA LYS A 59 -1.82 -12.63 0.96
C LYS A 59 -2.38 -11.66 -0.08
N ARG A 60 -3.70 -11.51 -0.13
CA ARG A 60 -4.38 -10.61 -1.06
C ARG A 60 -4.02 -9.15 -0.81
N LEU A 61 -3.99 -8.73 0.46
CA LEU A 61 -3.58 -7.39 0.85
C LEU A 61 -2.13 -7.10 0.40
N ASN A 62 -1.19 -8.00 0.69
CA ASN A 62 0.20 -7.88 0.28
C ASN A 62 0.39 -7.86 -1.24
N ARG A 63 -0.44 -8.60 -1.99
CA ARG A 63 -0.43 -8.53 -3.46
C ARG A 63 -0.90 -7.16 -3.94
N ARG A 64 -1.98 -6.61 -3.36
CA ARG A 64 -2.51 -5.29 -3.72
C ARG A 64 -1.49 -4.18 -3.41
N LEU A 65 -0.84 -4.25 -2.26
CA LEU A 65 0.21 -3.31 -1.85
C LEU A 65 1.36 -3.32 -2.86
N ARG A 66 1.91 -4.50 -3.23
CA ARG A 66 2.98 -4.59 -4.23
C ARG A 66 2.58 -4.08 -5.62
N VAL A 67 1.33 -4.28 -6.02
CA VAL A 67 0.83 -3.74 -7.29
C VAL A 67 0.79 -2.22 -7.24
N MET A 68 0.30 -1.64 -6.14
CA MET A 68 0.29 -0.19 -5.95
C MET A 68 1.70 0.40 -5.91
N GLU A 69 2.64 -0.22 -5.20
CA GLU A 69 4.05 0.22 -5.17
C GLU A 69 4.66 0.22 -6.57
N ARG A 70 4.42 -0.84 -7.37
CA ARG A 70 4.88 -0.89 -8.77
C ARG A 70 4.29 0.22 -9.61
N GLN A 71 2.99 0.50 -9.46
CA GLN A 71 2.33 1.60 -10.18
C GLN A 71 2.97 2.94 -9.82
N VAL A 72 3.15 3.21 -8.52
CA VAL A 72 3.83 4.40 -8.04
C VAL A 72 5.25 4.50 -8.61
N SER A 73 6.06 3.44 -8.56
CA SER A 73 7.42 3.45 -9.14
C SER A 73 7.42 3.67 -10.65
N SER A 74 6.51 3.04 -11.38
CA SER A 74 6.43 3.17 -12.85
C SER A 74 6.04 4.57 -13.30
N LEU A 75 5.19 5.27 -12.54
CA LEU A 75 4.80 6.65 -12.81
C LEU A 75 5.92 7.65 -12.52
N HIS A 76 6.75 7.39 -11.52
CA HIS A 76 7.87 8.28 -11.16
C HIS A 76 9.11 8.09 -12.03
N SER A 77 9.22 7.02 -12.84
CA SER A 77 10.48 6.67 -13.52
C SER A 77 10.77 7.34 -14.88
N PRO A 78 9.81 7.87 -15.68
CA PRO A 78 10.16 8.60 -16.90
C PRO A 78 10.01 10.13 -16.84
N VAL A 79 9.38 10.70 -15.80
CA VAL A 79 9.08 12.16 -15.80
C VAL A 79 10.31 13.02 -15.47
N THR A 80 11.27 12.53 -14.66
CA THR A 80 12.45 13.31 -14.28
C THR A 80 13.58 13.28 -15.30
N ALA A 81 13.63 12.29 -16.20
CA ALA A 81 14.69 12.19 -17.22
C ALA A 81 14.50 13.14 -18.41
N GLN A 82 13.30 13.72 -18.59
CA GLN A 82 12.99 14.62 -19.70
C GLN A 82 13.34 16.10 -19.43
N TYR A 83 13.81 16.43 -18.22
CA TYR A 83 14.17 17.81 -17.85
C TYR A 83 15.69 18.04 -17.67
N ALA A 84 16.54 17.04 -17.97
CA ALA A 84 17.99 17.13 -17.73
C ALA A 84 18.80 17.68 -18.92
N ASN A 85 18.17 18.03 -20.04
CA ASN A 85 18.83 18.43 -21.29
C ASN A 85 18.51 19.86 -21.75
N THR A 86 18.01 20.73 -20.87
CA THR A 86 18.12 22.18 -21.09
C THR A 86 19.27 22.73 -20.24
N THR A 87 20.46 22.74 -20.83
CA THR A 87 21.59 23.56 -20.39
C THR A 87 21.13 25.02 -20.31
N THR A 88 20.69 25.48 -19.14
CA THR A 88 20.54 26.90 -18.82
C THR A 88 21.75 27.33 -18.02
N THR A 89 22.84 27.61 -18.72
CA THR A 89 23.98 28.39 -18.23
C THR A 89 23.63 29.88 -18.38
N PRO A 90 23.99 30.74 -17.41
CA PRO A 90 23.16 31.85 -16.94
C PRO A 90 23.24 33.08 -17.85
N ARG A 91 22.11 33.74 -18.09
CA ARG A 91 22.05 35.05 -18.76
C ARG A 91 22.49 36.13 -17.75
N PRO A 92 23.59 36.88 -17.99
CA PRO A 92 23.85 38.11 -17.27
C PRO A 92 22.81 39.16 -17.66
N PRO A 93 22.45 40.09 -16.76
CA PRO A 93 21.60 41.21 -17.14
C PRO A 93 22.37 42.13 -18.08
N ASP A 94 21.69 42.56 -19.14
CA ASP A 94 22.06 43.67 -20.03
C ASP A 94 23.06 43.39 -21.17
N GLY A 95 22.51 43.17 -22.38
CA GLY A 95 23.23 43.19 -23.66
C GLY A 95 22.33 42.77 -24.83
N PRO A 96 22.35 43.47 -25.99
CA PRO A 96 21.40 43.23 -27.08
C PRO A 96 21.69 41.93 -27.83
N ILE A 97 20.61 41.35 -28.34
CA ILE A 97 20.56 40.06 -29.05
C ILE A 97 21.20 40.26 -30.42
N ASP A 98 22.39 39.69 -30.63
CA ASP A 98 22.85 39.40 -31.98
C ASP A 98 23.86 38.25 -32.01
N THR A 99 23.68 37.39 -33.02
CA THR A 99 24.67 36.47 -33.58
C THR A 99 24.95 35.15 -32.84
N ALA A 100 24.31 34.07 -33.31
CA ALA A 100 24.98 32.79 -33.59
C ALA A 100 24.03 31.79 -34.31
N LEU A 101 23.64 32.10 -35.55
CA LEU A 101 23.31 31.05 -36.53
C LEU A 101 24.61 30.57 -37.16
N SER A 102 25.29 29.63 -36.51
CA SER A 102 26.28 28.69 -37.08
C SER A 102 26.67 27.79 -35.91
N VAL A 103 26.38 26.49 -35.90
CA VAL A 103 27.09 25.46 -36.64
C VAL A 103 26.25 24.19 -36.49
N VAL A 104 25.60 23.74 -37.57
CA VAL A 104 25.26 22.31 -37.73
C VAL A 104 25.64 21.94 -39.15
N SER A 105 26.75 21.22 -39.24
CA SER A 105 27.29 20.59 -40.43
C SER A 105 26.22 19.84 -41.21
N ARG A 106 26.00 20.25 -42.45
CA ARG A 106 25.56 19.35 -43.53
C ARG A 106 26.72 19.20 -44.50
N GLU A 107 27.61 18.25 -44.21
CA GLU A 107 28.19 17.51 -45.31
C GLU A 107 27.06 16.67 -45.90
N GLN A 108 26.57 17.03 -47.09
CA GLN A 108 26.19 16.11 -48.17
C GLN A 108 25.96 16.92 -49.46
N GLN A 109 26.52 16.40 -50.55
CA GLN A 109 26.19 16.55 -51.99
C GLN A 109 26.97 17.56 -52.87
N TYR A 110 27.78 16.96 -53.76
CA TYR A 110 27.88 17.15 -55.24
C TYR A 110 28.25 18.58 -55.72
N ILE A 111 29.33 18.87 -56.45
CA ILE A 111 30.01 18.24 -57.61
C ILE A 111 31.49 18.62 -57.56
#